data_AF-A0A5B6YYJ3-F1
#
_entry.id   AF-A0A5B6YYJ3-F1
#
_cell.length_a   1.000
_cell.length_b   1.000
_cell.length_c   1.000
_cell.angle_alpha   90.00
_cell.angle_beta   90.00
_cell.angle_gamma   90.00
#
_symmetry.space_group_name_H-M   'P 1'
#
loop_
_entity.id
_entity.type
_entity.pdbx_description
1 polymer ?
#
loop_
_entity_poly.entity_id
_entity_poly.type
_entity_poly.pdbx_seq_one_letter_code
_entity_poly.pdbx_strand_id
1 'polypeptide(L)'
;VDIAADKYRIENPNLFDREEKRTPKSNLFSSSKRVFVLCLAIRMANSLLVQTYFNPDEHWQTLEVAHRIAFGYGHLTWEWKKGIRSYLHPMLFSLLYKVLAQLHLDTPWFMMKAPRLLQSILSAVG
;
A
#
# COMPACT_ATOMS: atom_id res chain seq x y z
N VAL A 1 -30.62 41.83 29.41
CA VAL A 1 -29.52 41.09 30.10
C VAL A 1 -28.16 41.44 29.49
N ASP A 2 -28.16 42.35 28.50
CA ASP A 2 -27.06 42.56 27.55
C ASP A 2 -26.07 43.66 27.99
N ILE A 3 -26.46 44.54 28.91
CA ILE A 3 -25.63 45.66 29.39
C ILE A 3 -24.43 45.16 30.21
N ALA A 4 -24.61 44.07 30.97
CA ALA A 4 -23.53 43.50 31.77
C ALA A 4 -22.46 42.80 30.89
N ALA A 5 -22.90 42.17 29.80
CA ALA A 5 -22.00 41.54 28.83
C ALA A 5 -21.17 42.58 28.06
N ASP A 6 -21.77 43.71 27.73
CA ASP A 6 -21.07 44.80 27.03
C ASP A 6 -20.03 45.48 27.92
N LYS A 7 -20.35 45.72 29.21
CA LYS A 7 -19.35 46.20 30.19
C LYS A 7 -18.16 45.26 30.33
N TYR A 8 -18.42 43.96 30.42
CA TYR A 8 -17.37 42.94 30.55
C TYR A 8 -16.44 42.88 29.33
N ARG A 9 -17.00 43.16 28.13
CA ARG A 9 -16.26 43.23 26.86
C ARG A 9 -15.35 44.46 26.77
N ILE A 10 -15.79 45.61 27.27
CA ILE A 10 -14.94 46.82 27.31
C ILE A 10 -13.80 46.67 28.33
N GLU A 11 -14.07 45.98 29.44
CA GLU A 11 -13.08 45.78 30.50
C GLU A 11 -11.99 44.76 30.14
N ASN A 12 -12.29 43.80 29.27
CA ASN A 12 -11.36 42.73 28.89
C ASN A 12 -11.15 42.64 27.37
N PRO A 13 -10.55 43.66 26.73
CA PRO A 13 -10.41 43.73 25.27
C PRO A 13 -9.57 42.56 24.71
N ASN A 14 -8.57 42.11 25.47
CA ASN A 14 -7.67 41.02 25.08
C ASN A 14 -8.28 39.61 25.18
N LEU A 15 -9.49 39.47 25.75
CA LEU A 15 -10.15 38.17 25.93
C LEU A 15 -10.68 37.64 24.60
N PHE A 16 -11.25 38.54 23.78
CA PHE A 16 -11.75 38.21 22.44
C PHE A 16 -10.61 37.84 21.49
N ASP A 17 -9.52 38.62 21.52
CA ASP A 17 -8.31 38.34 20.75
C ASP A 17 -7.64 37.01 21.12
N ARG A 18 -7.84 36.51 22.35
CA ARG A 18 -7.33 35.22 22.82
C ARG A 18 -8.24 34.04 22.48
N GLU A 19 -9.55 34.23 22.44
CA GLU A 19 -10.50 33.18 22.06
C GLU A 19 -10.46 32.90 20.55
N GLU A 20 -10.29 33.94 19.71
CA GLU A 20 -10.16 33.76 18.26
C GLU A 20 -8.81 33.09 17.88
N LYS A 21 -7.73 33.37 18.62
CA LYS A 21 -6.38 32.81 18.36
C LYS A 21 -6.17 31.37 18.84
N ARG A 22 -7.16 30.73 19.47
CA ARG A 22 -7.07 29.34 19.99
C ARG A 22 -7.57 28.26 19.02
N THR A 23 -7.19 28.36 17.75
CA THR A 23 -7.33 27.22 16.84
C THR A 23 -6.01 26.87 16.15
N PRO A 24 -5.03 26.28 16.85
CA PRO A 24 -4.10 25.38 16.18
C PRO A 24 -4.83 24.05 15.98
N LYS A 25 -5.82 24.01 15.06
CA LYS A 25 -6.23 22.72 14.50
C LYS A 25 -5.03 22.23 13.72
N SER A 26 -4.39 21.24 14.34
CA SER A 26 -3.22 20.51 13.89
C SER A 26 -3.01 20.59 12.38
N ASN A 27 -1.79 20.93 12.03
CA ASN A 27 -1.15 20.62 10.76
C ASN A 27 -1.14 19.08 10.54
N LEU A 28 -2.31 18.44 10.49
CA LEU A 28 -2.47 16.99 10.39
C LEU A 28 -1.96 16.48 9.04
N PHE A 29 -1.89 17.37 8.04
CA PHE A 29 -1.46 17.10 6.68
C PHE A 29 -0.36 18.06 6.20
N SER A 30 0.51 18.56 7.08
CA SER A 30 1.55 19.57 6.72
C SER A 30 2.62 19.08 5.74
N SER A 31 2.64 17.80 5.39
CA SER A 31 3.55 17.28 4.38
C SER A 31 2.82 16.29 3.50
N SER A 32 2.63 16.61 2.21
CA SER A 32 2.05 15.72 1.20
C SER A 32 2.70 14.33 1.22
N LYS A 33 4.00 14.27 1.58
CA LYS A 33 4.74 13.02 1.79
C LYS A 33 4.17 12.17 2.94
N ARG A 34 3.80 12.77 4.07
CA ARG A 34 3.18 12.04 5.20
C ARG A 34 1.80 11.51 4.84
N VAL A 35 1.02 12.28 4.09
CA VAL A 35 -0.30 11.86 3.58
C VAL A 35 -0.15 10.69 2.63
N PHE A 36 0.81 10.78 1.70
CA PHE A 36 1.13 9.72 0.76
C PHE A 36 1.59 8.44 1.47
N VAL A 37 2.51 8.56 2.44
CA VAL A 37 3.00 7.43 3.24
C VAL A 37 1.87 6.80 4.06
N LEU A 38 0.98 7.59 4.65
CA LEU A 38 -0.17 7.09 5.40
C LEU A 38 -1.15 6.36 4.47
N CYS A 39 -1.48 6.92 3.31
CA CYS A 39 -2.31 6.27 2.30
C CYS A 39 -1.69 4.96 1.80
N LEU A 40 -0.39 4.96 1.50
CA LEU A 40 0.38 3.78 1.12
C LEU A 40 0.32 2.73 2.23
N ALA A 41 0.57 3.10 3.49
CA ALA A 41 0.54 2.18 4.62
C ALA A 41 -0.85 1.58 4.86
N ILE A 42 -1.91 2.38 4.77
CA ILE A 42 -3.29 1.91 4.88
C ILE A 42 -3.62 0.94 3.75
N ARG A 43 -3.19 1.22 2.51
CA ARG A 43 -3.42 0.30 1.37
C ARG A 43 -2.61 -0.99 1.47
N MET A 44 -1.36 -0.93 1.93
CA MET A 44 -0.58 -2.13 2.24
C MET A 44 -1.26 -2.96 3.34
N ALA A 45 -1.72 -2.33 4.41
CA ALA A 45 -2.46 -3.01 5.47
C ALA A 45 -3.75 -3.65 4.95
N ASN A 46 -4.52 -2.93 4.13
CA ASN A 46 -5.75 -3.46 3.52
C ASN A 46 -5.46 -4.65 2.60
N SER A 47 -4.43 -4.58 1.76
CA SER A 47 -4.03 -5.70 0.89
C SER A 47 -3.56 -6.94 1.67
N LEU A 48 -2.98 -6.73 2.87
CA LEU A 48 -2.58 -7.82 3.76
C LEU A 48 -3.75 -8.44 4.53
N LEU A 49 -4.75 -7.62 4.89
CA LEU A 49 -5.94 -8.00 5.64
C LEU A 49 -7.02 -8.63 4.74
N VAL A 50 -7.22 -8.08 3.54
CA VAL A 50 -8.13 -8.60 2.53
C VAL A 50 -7.50 -9.86 1.92
N GLN A 51 -7.94 -11.01 2.41
CA GLN A 51 -7.64 -12.31 1.82
C GLN A 51 -8.57 -12.50 0.63
N THR A 52 -8.26 -11.87 -0.51
CA THR A 52 -8.96 -12.16 -1.76
C THR A 52 -8.74 -13.62 -2.15
N TYR A 53 -9.81 -14.26 -2.61
CA TYR A 53 -9.80 -15.63 -3.07
C TYR A 53 -8.89 -15.74 -4.30
N PHE A 54 -7.79 -16.48 -4.18
CA PHE A 54 -6.90 -16.76 -5.31
C PHE A 54 -7.50 -17.89 -6.12
N ASN A 55 -7.80 -17.62 -7.38
CA ASN A 55 -8.20 -18.68 -8.29
C ASN A 55 -6.98 -19.60 -8.52
N PRO A 56 -7.09 -20.91 -8.26
CA PRO A 56 -5.93 -21.81 -8.23
C PRO A 56 -5.27 -21.99 -9.61
N ASP A 57 -6.04 -21.85 -10.69
CA ASP A 57 -5.59 -21.85 -12.07
C ASP A 57 -4.73 -20.62 -12.42
N GLU A 58 -5.08 -19.42 -11.95
CA GLU A 58 -4.28 -18.20 -12.15
C GLU A 58 -2.92 -18.30 -11.49
N HIS A 59 -2.87 -18.89 -10.29
CA HIS A 59 -1.63 -19.14 -9.57
C HIS A 59 -0.71 -20.08 -10.36
N TRP A 60 -1.26 -21.16 -10.89
CA TRP A 60 -0.51 -22.12 -11.71
C TRP A 60 -0.09 -21.55 -13.07
N GLN A 61 -0.88 -20.66 -13.65
CA GLN A 61 -0.54 -20.03 -14.92
C GLN A 61 0.46 -18.87 -14.76
N THR A 62 0.50 -18.19 -13.62
CA THR A 62 1.36 -17.00 -13.47
C THR A 62 2.47 -17.20 -12.44
N LEU A 63 2.12 -17.54 -11.20
CA LEU A 63 3.08 -17.59 -10.09
C LEU A 63 4.08 -18.73 -10.24
N GLU A 64 3.62 -19.92 -10.61
CA GLU A 64 4.48 -21.09 -10.80
C GLU A 64 5.49 -20.88 -11.93
N VAL A 65 5.04 -20.25 -13.02
CA VAL A 65 5.90 -19.90 -14.16
C VAL A 65 6.93 -18.84 -13.76
N ALA A 66 6.50 -17.81 -13.03
CA ALA A 66 7.39 -16.79 -12.49
C ALA A 66 8.43 -17.36 -11.52
N HIS A 67 8.00 -18.28 -10.64
CA HIS A 67 8.86 -18.98 -9.70
C HIS A 67 9.93 -19.78 -10.45
N ARG A 68 9.55 -20.56 -11.47
CA ARG A 68 10.51 -21.30 -12.29
C ARG A 68 11.51 -20.40 -13.00
N ILE A 69 11.09 -19.22 -13.47
CA ILE A 69 12.00 -18.25 -14.10
C ILE A 69 12.98 -17.66 -13.07
N ALA A 70 12.55 -17.45 -11.83
CA ALA A 70 13.38 -16.86 -10.78
C ALA A 70 14.37 -17.86 -10.14
N PHE A 71 13.90 -19.08 -9.83
CA PHE A 71 14.67 -20.08 -9.07
C PHE A 71 15.15 -21.26 -9.91
N GLY A 72 14.67 -21.41 -11.15
CA GLY A 72 15.06 -22.49 -12.05
C GLY A 72 14.30 -23.81 -11.85
N TYR A 73 13.43 -23.92 -10.85
CA TYR A 73 12.63 -25.13 -10.57
C TYR A 73 11.13 -24.84 -10.50
N GLY A 74 10.31 -25.85 -10.81
CA GLY A 74 8.84 -25.76 -10.84
C GLY A 74 8.22 -26.38 -12.08
N HIS A 75 6.90 -26.55 -12.06
CA HIS A 75 6.15 -27.19 -13.12
C HIS A 75 5.71 -26.18 -14.20
N LEU A 76 6.03 -26.47 -15.46
CA LEU A 76 5.54 -25.70 -16.60
C LEU A 76 4.50 -26.53 -17.35
N THR A 77 3.32 -25.96 -17.57
CA THR A 77 2.30 -26.60 -18.41
C THR A 77 2.77 -26.64 -19.87
N TRP A 78 2.15 -27.50 -20.67
CA TRP A 78 2.50 -27.71 -22.07
C TRP A 78 2.37 -26.43 -22.92
N GLU A 79 1.50 -25.49 -22.53
CA GLU A 79 1.28 -24.21 -23.22
C GLU A 79 2.53 -23.32 -23.18
N TRP A 80 3.16 -23.24 -22.00
CA TRP A 80 4.39 -22.47 -21.82
C TRP A 80 5.56 -23.12 -22.55
N LYS A 81 5.66 -24.45 -22.54
CA LYS A 81 6.68 -25.16 -23.34
C LYS A 81 6.56 -24.86 -24.84
N LYS A 82 5.34 -24.63 -25.34
CA LYS A 82 5.08 -24.22 -26.73
C LYS A 82 5.18 -22.70 -26.94
N GLY A 83 5.31 -21.90 -25.89
CA GLY A 83 5.45 -20.44 -25.99
C GLY A 83 4.24 -19.70 -26.54
N ILE A 84 3.04 -20.29 -26.43
CA ILE A 84 1.80 -19.71 -26.99
C ILE A 84 1.24 -18.54 -26.16
N ARG A 85 1.73 -18.35 -24.94
CA ARG A 85 1.32 -17.25 -24.05
C ARG A 85 2.46 -16.26 -23.84
N SER A 86 2.12 -14.99 -23.73
CA SER A 86 3.06 -13.91 -23.46
C SER A 86 3.72 -14.06 -22.10
N TYR A 87 5.05 -14.12 -22.08
CA TYR A 87 5.87 -14.19 -20.86
C TYR A 87 5.96 -12.87 -20.08
N LEU A 88 5.46 -11.76 -20.64
CA LEU A 88 5.51 -10.44 -20.01
C LEU A 88 4.87 -10.43 -18.62
N HIS A 89 3.70 -11.07 -18.48
CA HIS A 89 2.97 -11.08 -17.22
C HIS A 89 3.71 -11.88 -16.12
N PRO A 90 4.11 -13.16 -16.33
CA PRO A 90 4.94 -13.88 -15.36
C PRO A 90 6.31 -13.24 -15.10
N MET A 91 6.90 -12.57 -16.08
CA MET A 91 8.22 -11.97 -15.94
C MET A 91 8.25 -10.80 -14.94
N LEU A 92 7.16 -10.04 -14.82
CA LEU A 92 7.03 -9.01 -13.78
C LEU A 92 7.12 -9.63 -12.38
N PHE A 93 6.45 -10.77 -12.17
CA PHE A 93 6.50 -11.50 -10.90
C PHE A 93 7.84 -12.20 -10.68
N SER A 94 8.51 -12.68 -11.74
CA SER A 94 9.83 -13.31 -11.60
C SER A 94 10.89 -12.31 -11.15
N LEU A 95 10.81 -11.06 -11.63
CA LEU A 95 11.66 -9.97 -11.15
C LEU A 95 11.43 -9.71 -9.65
N LEU A 96 10.17 -9.64 -9.23
CA LEU A 96 9.81 -9.48 -7.82
C LEU A 96 10.39 -10.61 -6.96
N TYR A 97 10.27 -11.86 -7.42
CA TYR A 97 10.83 -13.00 -6.71
C TYR A 97 12.36 -12.99 -6.67
N LYS A 98 13.03 -12.54 -7.74
CA LYS A 98 14.48 -12.34 -7.71
C LYS A 98 14.92 -11.30 -6.68
N VAL A 99 14.20 -10.19 -6.57
CA VAL A 99 14.49 -9.18 -5.53
C VAL A 99 14.31 -9.78 -4.14
N LEU A 100 13.23 -10.54 -3.91
CA LEU A 100 13.00 -11.27 -2.66
C LEU A 100 14.10 -12.29 -2.36
N ALA A 101 14.55 -13.03 -3.37
CA ALA A 101 15.63 -14.01 -3.24
C ALA A 101 16.97 -13.34 -2.90
N GLN A 102 17.26 -12.17 -3.49
CA GLN A 102 18.45 -11.38 -3.12
C GLN A 102 18.39 -10.91 -1.66
N LEU A 103 17.19 -10.62 -1.16
CA LEU A 103 16.94 -10.29 0.25
C LEU A 103 16.98 -11.51 1.19
N HIS A 104 17.22 -12.73 0.68
CA HIS A 104 17.17 -14.00 1.43
C HIS A 104 15.81 -14.19 2.16
N LEU A 105 14.73 -13.72 1.53
CA LEU A 105 13.35 -13.87 2.01
C LEU A 105 12.61 -14.94 1.18
N ASP A 106 13.28 -16.06 0.96
CA ASP A 106 12.86 -17.23 0.18
C ASP A 106 11.96 -18.20 0.99
N THR A 107 11.44 -17.75 2.13
CA THR A 107 10.44 -18.51 2.90
C THR A 107 9.14 -18.68 2.11
N PRO A 108 8.51 -19.87 2.07
CA PRO A 108 7.25 -20.10 1.35
C PRO A 108 6.13 -19.11 1.71
N TRP A 109 6.11 -18.66 2.96
CA TRP A 109 5.17 -17.66 3.46
C TRP A 109 5.35 -16.29 2.77
N PHE A 110 6.58 -15.87 2.52
CA PHE A 110 6.89 -14.62 1.81
C PHE A 110 6.50 -14.71 0.34
N MET A 111 6.71 -15.86 -0.31
CA MET A 111 6.33 -16.06 -1.71
C MET A 111 4.82 -15.95 -1.93
N MET A 112 4.01 -16.50 -1.01
CA MET A 112 2.55 -16.33 -1.02
C MET A 112 2.10 -14.88 -0.70
N LYS A 113 2.96 -14.05 -0.09
CA LYS A 113 2.66 -12.65 0.24
C LYS A 113 3.14 -11.68 -0.84
N ALA A 114 4.14 -12.05 -1.63
CA ALA A 114 4.79 -11.17 -2.59
C ALA A 114 3.84 -10.56 -3.65
N PRO A 115 2.95 -11.33 -4.32
CA PRO A 115 2.02 -10.76 -5.30
C PRO A 115 1.11 -9.69 -4.70
N ARG A 116 0.69 -9.88 -3.43
CA ARG A 116 -0.11 -8.90 -2.69
C ARG A 116 0.66 -7.61 -2.44
N LEU A 117 1.92 -7.72 -2.03
CA LEU A 117 2.78 -6.54 -1.85
C LEU A 117 2.94 -5.77 -3.16
N LEU A 118 3.18 -6.45 -4.28
CA LEU A 118 3.24 -5.80 -5.60
C LEU A 118 1.94 -5.08 -5.95
N GLN A 119 0.78 -5.73 -5.79
CA GLN A 119 -0.53 -5.11 -6.02
C GLN A 119 -0.77 -3.89 -5.13
N SER A 120 -0.38 -3.98 -3.85
CA SER A 120 -0.53 -2.86 -2.91
C SER A 120 0.30 -1.64 -3.31
N ILE A 121 1.53 -1.86 -3.83
CA ILE A 121 2.42 -0.79 -4.30
C ILE A 121 1.83 -0.13 -5.55
N LEU A 122 1.40 -0.93 -6.54
CA LEU A 122 0.79 -0.40 -7.77
C LEU A 122 -0.47 0.43 -7.49
N SER A 123 -1.34 -0.03 -6.58
CA SER A 123 -2.55 0.70 -6.19
C SER A 123 -2.29 1.94 -5.32
N ALA A 124 -1.08 2.11 -4.79
CA ALA A 124 -0.69 3.31 -4.05
C ALA A 124 0.02 4.33 -4.93
N VAL A 125 0.66 3.87 -6.02
CA VAL A 125 1.30 4.73 -7.02
C VAL A 125 0.29 5.25 -8.04
N GLY A 126 -0.74 4.45 -8.39
CA GLY A 126 -1.82 4.78 -9.31
C GLY A 126 -3.04 5.43 -8.66
#